data_AF-A0AAJ6MN37-F1
#
_entry.id   AF-A0AAJ6MN37-F1
#
_cell.length_a   1.000
_cell.length_b   1.000
_cell.length_c   1.000
_cell.angle_alpha   90.00
_cell.angle_beta   90.00
_cell.angle_gamma   90.00
#
_symmetry.space_group_name_H-M   'P 1'
#
loop_
_entity.id
_entity.type
_entity.pdbx_description
1 polymer ?
#
loop_
_entity_poly.entity_id
_entity_poly.type
_entity_poly.pdbx_seq_one_letter_code
_entity_poly.pdbx_strand_id
1 'polypeptide(L)'
;MSVIRARMCGPEEAVIGPSEECGAAQSPIDEIMTRRIACRDFCDAPVPRRTIDQILHVARFAPSGANIQPWHVYVLSGAAEANVSAALLNAHETCRDEHVSEHKYYASQLPDPYLKRRQEFGRLFYGSLGIRQADAEARSRQTAKNYTFLGLPWD
;
A
#
# COMPACT_ATOMS: atom_id res chain seq x y z
N MET A 1 -47.72 2.46 28.68
CA MET A 1 -46.46 1.81 28.28
C MET A 1 -46.01 2.46 26.98
N SER A 2 -45.10 3.44 27.06
CA SER A 2 -44.56 4.11 25.87
C SER A 2 -43.35 3.35 25.35
N VAL A 3 -43.46 2.85 24.12
CA VAL A 3 -42.34 2.31 23.36
C VAL A 3 -41.55 3.49 22.80
N ILE A 4 -40.34 3.71 23.31
CA ILE A 4 -39.39 4.65 22.72
C ILE A 4 -38.79 3.98 21.48
N ARG A 5 -39.17 4.45 20.29
CA ARG A 5 -38.48 4.10 19.04
C ARG A 5 -37.27 5.02 18.88
N ALA A 6 -36.07 4.46 18.91
CA ALA A 6 -34.88 5.15 18.43
C ALA A 6 -35.05 5.46 16.93
N ARG A 7 -35.11 6.73 16.57
CA ARG A 7 -34.98 7.18 15.17
C ARG A 7 -33.52 6.98 14.77
N MET A 8 -33.26 6.01 13.90
CA MET A 8 -32.05 5.97 13.08
C MET A 8 -32.10 7.23 12.19
N CYS A 9 -31.27 8.21 12.52
CA CYS A 9 -31.16 9.47 11.80
C CYS A 9 -30.33 9.21 10.53
N GLY A 10 -30.99 9.31 9.36
CA GLY A 10 -30.50 9.77 8.05
C GLY A 10 -29.17 9.22 7.46
N PRO A 11 -28.95 9.41 6.14
CA PRO A 11 -27.60 9.37 5.62
C PRO A 11 -26.84 10.58 6.20
N GLU A 12 -25.74 10.33 6.90
CA GLU A 12 -24.71 11.36 7.09
C GLU A 12 -24.13 11.67 5.70
N GLU A 13 -24.76 12.61 4.99
CA GLU A 13 -24.02 13.43 4.04
C GLU A 13 -22.89 14.07 4.85
N ALA A 14 -21.65 13.74 4.50
CA ALA A 14 -20.52 14.55 4.92
C ALA A 14 -20.77 15.97 4.39
N VAL A 15 -21.28 16.85 5.24
CA VAL A 15 -21.46 18.27 4.94
C VAL A 15 -20.05 18.86 4.87
N ILE A 16 -19.43 18.77 3.70
CA ILE A 16 -18.30 19.63 3.36
C ILE A 16 -18.95 20.99 3.07
N GLY A 17 -18.99 21.85 4.09
CA GLY A 17 -19.47 23.22 3.95
C GLY A 17 -18.74 23.97 2.84
N PRO A 18 -19.29 25.09 2.33
CA PRO A 18 -18.65 25.85 1.27
C PRO A 18 -17.22 26.19 1.68
N SER A 19 -16.28 25.85 0.81
CA SER A 19 -14.85 26.09 0.99
C SER A 19 -14.62 27.59 1.13
N GLU A 20 -14.52 28.09 2.37
CA GLU A 20 -13.60 29.18 2.63
C GLU A 20 -12.26 28.76 2.03
N GLU A 21 -11.60 29.64 1.27
CA GLU A 21 -10.22 29.42 0.84
C GLU A 21 -9.40 29.13 2.09
N CYS A 22 -9.23 27.84 2.35
CA CYS A 22 -8.56 27.38 3.53
C CYS A 22 -7.09 27.56 3.26
N GLY A 23 -6.59 28.77 3.50
CA GLY A 23 -5.22 28.99 3.93
C GLY A 23 -5.00 28.33 5.30
N ALA A 24 -5.40 27.06 5.45
CA ALA A 24 -5.08 26.28 6.63
C ALA A 24 -3.57 26.23 6.71
N ALA A 25 -3.04 26.70 7.84
CA ALA A 25 -1.69 26.35 8.24
C ALA A 25 -1.57 24.82 8.12
N GLN A 26 -0.70 24.35 7.22
CA GLN A 26 -0.47 22.93 7.02
C GLN A 26 -0.06 22.33 8.36
N SER A 27 -0.90 21.47 8.93
CA SER A 27 -0.48 20.75 10.13
C SER A 27 0.70 19.84 9.76
N PRO A 28 1.57 19.48 10.72
CA PRO A 28 2.60 18.48 10.47
C PRO A 28 2.03 17.16 9.90
N ILE A 29 0.78 16.84 10.24
CA ILE A 29 0.08 15.68 9.69
C ILE A 29 -0.27 15.87 8.21
N ASP A 30 -0.79 17.03 7.81
CA ASP A 30 -1.09 17.33 6.40
C ASP A 30 0.18 17.28 5.54
N GLU A 31 1.30 17.79 6.07
CA GLU A 31 2.60 17.72 5.40
C GLU A 31 3.06 16.26 5.21
N ILE A 32 2.96 15.43 6.26
CA ILE A 32 3.30 14.00 6.18
C ILE A 32 2.43 13.28 5.15
N MET A 33 1.12 13.53 5.18
CA MET A 33 0.14 12.84 4.33
C MET A 33 0.34 13.21 2.85
N THR A 34 0.57 14.48 2.55
CA THR A 34 0.72 14.98 1.18
C THR A 34 2.09 14.64 0.56
N ARG A 35 3.14 14.49 1.39
CA ARG A 35 4.48 14.11 0.91
C ARG A 35 4.72 12.61 0.79
N ARG A 36 3.87 11.77 1.35
CA ARG A 36 4.03 10.31 1.29
C ARG A 36 3.97 9.81 -0.15
N ILE A 37 5.05 9.19 -0.60
CA ILE A 37 5.13 8.51 -1.91
C ILE A 37 5.25 6.99 -1.74
N ALA A 38 4.96 6.26 -2.82
CA ALA A 38 5.34 4.85 -2.92
C ALA A 38 6.81 4.77 -3.39
N CYS A 39 7.74 4.84 -2.43
CA CYS A 39 9.17 4.67 -2.70
C CYS A 39 9.43 3.26 -3.26
N ARG A 40 10.32 3.15 -4.25
CA ARG A 40 10.63 1.90 -4.97
C ARG A 40 12.12 1.62 -5.13
N ASP A 41 12.93 2.35 -4.38
CA ASP A 41 14.37 2.24 -4.36
C ASP A 41 14.85 2.77 -3.01
N PHE A 42 15.42 1.90 -2.19
CA PHE A 42 15.84 2.23 -0.83
C PHE A 42 17.36 2.17 -0.73
N CYS A 43 17.93 2.99 0.16
CA CYS A 43 19.36 2.92 0.44
C CYS A 43 19.67 1.81 1.45
N ASP A 44 20.95 1.47 1.57
CA ASP A 44 21.39 0.39 2.45
C ASP A 44 21.42 0.75 3.95
N ALA A 45 20.76 1.83 4.35
CA ALA A 45 20.75 2.27 5.74
C ALA A 45 19.72 1.45 6.55
N PRO A 46 20.14 0.72 7.60
CA PRO A 46 19.21 -0.08 8.39
C PRO A 46 18.26 0.80 9.20
N VAL A 47 17.03 0.34 9.39
CA VAL A 47 16.04 0.99 10.26
C VAL A 47 16.17 0.41 11.68
N PRO A 48 16.47 1.22 12.70
CA PRO A 48 16.59 0.72 14.08
C PRO A 48 15.31 0.03 14.53
N ARG A 49 15.44 -1.11 15.22
CA ARG A 49 14.30 -1.88 15.72
C ARG A 49 13.33 -1.03 16.56
N ARG A 50 13.85 -0.15 17.41
CA ARG A 50 13.04 0.78 18.21
C ARG A 50 12.11 1.64 17.33
N THR A 51 12.58 2.09 16.18
CA THR A 51 11.78 2.90 15.24
C THR A 51 10.63 2.08 14.68
N ILE A 52 10.88 0.82 14.30
CA ILE A 52 9.84 -0.11 13.83
C ILE A 52 8.81 -0.34 14.94
N ASP A 53 9.25 -0.61 16.17
CA ASP A 53 8.35 -0.82 17.30
C ASP A 53 7.49 0.43 17.59
N GLN A 54 8.06 1.63 17.45
CA GLN A 54 7.32 2.89 17.58
C GLN A 54 6.27 3.07 16.48
N ILE A 55 6.60 2.74 15.23
CA ILE A 55 5.66 2.78 14.10
C ILE A 55 4.49 1.82 14.35
N LEU A 56 4.77 0.58 14.75
CA LEU A 56 3.75 -0.42 15.05
C LEU A 56 2.90 -0.02 16.27
N HIS A 57 3.52 0.61 17.27
CA HIS A 57 2.83 1.14 18.44
C HIS A 57 1.85 2.26 18.08
N VAL A 58 2.18 3.12 17.12
CA VAL A 58 1.22 4.16 16.66
C VAL A 58 0.17 3.54 15.75
N ALA A 59 0.56 2.65 14.84
CA ALA A 59 -0.35 2.03 13.85
C ALA A 59 -1.49 1.24 14.48
N ARG A 60 -1.27 0.58 15.63
CA ARG A 60 -2.32 -0.18 16.34
C ARG A 60 -3.47 0.67 16.89
N PHE A 61 -3.36 2.00 16.88
CA PHE A 61 -4.45 2.89 17.27
C PHE A 61 -5.41 3.21 16.11
N ALA A 62 -5.17 2.66 14.91
CA ALA A 62 -6.16 2.72 13.84
C ALA A 62 -7.49 2.10 14.30
N PRO A 63 -8.65 2.73 14.02
CA PRO A 63 -9.94 2.16 14.41
C PRO A 63 -10.19 0.85 13.66
N SER A 64 -10.90 -0.08 14.31
CA SER A 64 -11.40 -1.31 13.68
C SER A 64 -12.83 -1.58 14.11
N GLY A 65 -13.59 -2.30 13.27
CA GLY A 65 -14.96 -2.68 13.58
C GLY A 65 -15.02 -3.43 14.93
N ALA A 66 -15.86 -2.96 15.85
CA ALA A 66 -15.95 -3.46 17.23
C ALA A 66 -14.59 -3.52 17.98
N ASN A 67 -13.61 -2.71 17.56
CA ASN A 67 -12.25 -2.65 18.10
C ASN A 67 -11.52 -4.02 18.16
N ILE A 68 -11.83 -4.94 17.24
CA ILE A 68 -11.29 -6.30 17.25
C ILE A 68 -9.79 -6.36 16.93
N GLN A 69 -9.22 -5.29 16.34
CA GLN A 69 -7.80 -5.18 16.02
C GLN A 69 -7.26 -6.43 15.27
N PRO A 70 -7.83 -6.77 14.09
CA PRO A 70 -7.63 -8.09 13.49
C PRO A 70 -6.25 -8.27 12.82
N TRP A 71 -5.39 -7.26 12.91
CA TRP A 71 -4.09 -7.24 12.23
C TRP A 71 -3.08 -8.15 12.93
N HIS A 72 -2.42 -8.99 12.13
CA HIS A 72 -1.20 -9.70 12.51
C HIS A 72 -0.08 -9.20 11.60
N VAL A 73 1.02 -8.74 12.20
CA VAL A 73 2.15 -8.16 11.47
C VAL A 73 3.39 -9.00 11.69
N TYR A 74 4.01 -9.42 10.59
CA TYR A 74 5.31 -10.08 10.58
C TYR A 74 6.36 -9.09 10.12
N VAL A 75 7.39 -8.89 10.95
CA VAL A 75 8.57 -8.09 10.60
C VAL A 75 9.69 -9.06 10.25
N LEU A 76 10.19 -8.96 9.02
CA LEU A 76 11.27 -9.80 8.53
C LEU A 76 12.57 -8.99 8.52
N SER A 77 13.66 -9.59 8.98
CA SER A 77 15.01 -9.06 8.84
C SER A 77 16.05 -10.16 8.68
N GLY A 78 17.23 -9.80 8.21
CA GLY A 78 18.38 -10.69 8.03
C GLY A 78 18.03 -11.95 7.25
N ALA A 79 18.43 -13.10 7.79
CA ALA A 79 18.24 -14.39 7.12
C ALA A 79 16.77 -14.73 6.82
N ALA A 80 15.82 -14.30 7.66
CA ALA A 80 14.40 -14.58 7.43
C ALA A 80 13.87 -13.83 6.20
N GLU A 81 14.24 -12.56 6.06
CA GLU A 81 13.89 -11.75 4.89
C GLU A 81 14.55 -12.30 3.63
N ALA A 82 15.85 -12.58 3.67
CA ALA A 82 16.58 -13.17 2.55
C ALA A 82 15.97 -14.49 2.07
N ASN A 83 15.57 -15.37 2.99
CA ASN A 83 14.94 -16.65 2.65
C ASN A 83 13.57 -16.47 2.00
N VAL A 84 12.74 -15.55 2.52
CA VAL A 84 11.42 -15.26 1.94
C VAL A 84 11.58 -14.64 0.55
N SER A 85 12.49 -13.69 0.39
CA SER A 85 12.76 -13.07 -0.91
C SER A 85 13.27 -14.07 -1.94
N ALA A 86 14.19 -14.95 -1.57
CA ALA A 86 14.67 -16.01 -2.47
C ALA A 86 13.53 -16.94 -2.92
N ALA A 87 12.66 -17.35 -2.00
CA ALA A 87 11.51 -18.20 -2.32
C ALA A 87 10.52 -17.50 -3.27
N LEU A 88 10.21 -16.22 -3.01
CA LEU A 88 9.30 -15.43 -3.85
C LEU A 88 9.88 -15.17 -5.26
N LEU A 89 11.18 -14.89 -5.35
CA LEU A 89 11.86 -14.73 -6.64
C LEU A 89 11.84 -16.02 -7.45
N ASN A 90 12.21 -17.14 -6.83
CA ASN A 90 12.16 -18.44 -7.50
C ASN A 90 10.74 -18.74 -8.03
N ALA A 91 9.72 -18.52 -7.21
CA ALA A 91 8.32 -18.69 -7.61
C ALA A 91 7.93 -17.82 -8.82
N HIS A 92 8.37 -16.55 -8.85
CA HIS A 92 8.10 -15.62 -9.97
C HIS A 92 8.79 -16.01 -11.27
N GLU A 93 9.96 -16.65 -11.17
CA GLU A 93 10.79 -17.06 -12.31
C GLU A 93 10.40 -18.43 -12.86
N THR A 94 10.06 -19.41 -12.01
CA THR A 94 9.87 -20.80 -12.43
C THR A 94 8.42 -21.26 -12.50
N CYS A 95 7.55 -20.74 -11.63
CA CYS A 95 6.21 -21.30 -11.38
C CYS A 95 5.12 -20.21 -11.30
N ARG A 96 5.26 -19.12 -12.05
CA ARG A 96 4.38 -17.94 -11.95
C ARG A 96 2.89 -18.28 -12.00
N ASP A 97 2.51 -19.16 -12.93
CA ASP A 97 1.11 -19.49 -13.18
C ASP A 97 0.51 -20.43 -12.12
N GLU A 98 1.35 -21.05 -11.27
CA GLU A 98 0.92 -21.90 -10.16
C GLU A 98 0.54 -21.08 -8.92
N HIS A 99 1.03 -19.85 -8.81
CA HIS A 99 0.80 -18.97 -7.68
C HIS A 99 -0.28 -17.93 -7.98
N VAL A 100 -1.54 -18.35 -7.84
CA VAL A 100 -2.71 -17.48 -7.95
C VAL A 100 -3.13 -16.98 -6.57
N SER A 101 -3.38 -15.66 -6.47
CA SER A 101 -3.89 -15.06 -5.23
C SER A 101 -5.21 -15.72 -4.80
N GLU A 102 -5.32 -16.06 -3.51
CA GLU A 102 -6.56 -16.55 -2.90
C GLU A 102 -7.70 -15.51 -2.94
N HIS A 103 -7.34 -14.23 -3.10
CA HIS A 103 -8.26 -13.11 -3.15
C HIS A 103 -8.16 -12.34 -4.46
N LYS A 104 -9.32 -11.89 -4.97
CA LYS A 104 -9.39 -10.97 -6.10
C LYS A 104 -9.28 -9.53 -5.61
N TYR A 105 -8.07 -8.96 -5.67
CA TYR A 105 -7.82 -7.58 -5.25
C TYR A 105 -8.51 -6.51 -6.13
N TYR A 106 -8.64 -6.78 -7.42
CA TYR A 106 -9.30 -5.90 -8.38
C TYR A 106 -10.47 -6.62 -9.03
N ALA A 107 -11.49 -5.85 -9.44
CA ALA A 107 -12.52 -6.33 -10.33
C ALA A 107 -11.90 -6.83 -11.65
N SER A 108 -12.45 -7.92 -12.22
CA SER A 108 -11.99 -8.48 -13.49
C SER A 108 -12.04 -7.46 -14.64
N GLN A 109 -12.99 -6.53 -14.58
CA GLN A 109 -13.10 -5.40 -15.47
C GLN A 109 -13.14 -4.13 -14.61
N LEU A 110 -12.13 -3.29 -14.74
CA LEU A 110 -12.10 -1.99 -14.08
C LEU A 110 -12.90 -0.99 -14.92
N PRO A 111 -13.97 -0.36 -14.39
CA PRO A 111 -14.67 0.68 -15.12
C PRO A 111 -13.82 1.95 -15.20
N ASP A 112 -14.19 2.85 -16.12
CA ASP A 112 -13.69 4.23 -16.06
C ASP A 112 -14.15 4.89 -14.74
N PRO A 113 -13.30 5.75 -14.13
CA PRO A 113 -11.99 6.22 -14.58
C PRO A 113 -10.81 5.34 -14.13
N TYR A 114 -11.04 4.22 -13.45
CA TYR A 114 -9.99 3.45 -12.78
C TYR A 114 -9.06 2.72 -13.76
N LEU A 115 -9.61 2.22 -14.87
CA LEU A 115 -8.80 1.63 -15.93
C LEU A 115 -7.78 2.63 -16.49
N LYS A 116 -8.25 3.85 -16.80
CA LYS A 116 -7.39 4.95 -17.28
C LYS A 116 -6.31 5.32 -16.28
N ARG A 117 -6.65 5.42 -14.98
CA ARG A 117 -5.67 5.69 -13.92
C ARG A 117 -4.58 4.61 -13.85
N ARG A 118 -4.96 3.33 -13.96
CA ARG A 118 -4.00 2.21 -13.96
C ARG A 118 -3.08 2.22 -15.18
N GLN A 119 -3.63 2.51 -16.36
CA GLN A 119 -2.87 2.62 -17.60
C GLN A 119 -1.88 3.79 -17.55
N GLU A 120 -2.33 4.95 -17.08
CA GLU A 120 -1.48 6.13 -16.96
C GLU A 120 -0.36 5.93 -15.94
N PHE A 121 -0.67 5.34 -14.78
CA PHE A 121 0.37 4.94 -13.82
C PHE A 121 1.41 4.03 -14.47
N GLY A 122 0.99 2.99 -15.20
CA GLY A 122 1.90 2.07 -15.87
C GLY A 122 2.80 2.80 -16.89
N ARG A 123 2.22 3.69 -17.70
CA ARG A 123 2.96 4.48 -18.69
C ARG A 123 4.02 5.37 -18.03
N LEU A 124 3.62 6.12 -17.00
CA LEU A 124 4.53 7.03 -16.28
C LEU A 124 5.62 6.26 -15.55
N PHE A 125 5.26 5.21 -14.82
CA PHE A 125 6.18 4.42 -14.00
C PHE A 125 7.21 3.67 -14.83
N TYR A 126 6.78 2.91 -15.85
CA TYR A 126 7.74 2.20 -16.70
C TYR A 126 8.53 3.18 -17.58
N GLY A 127 7.88 4.24 -18.06
CA GLY A 127 8.52 5.29 -18.84
C GLY A 127 9.66 5.99 -18.08
N SER A 128 9.48 6.30 -16.79
CA SER A 128 10.53 6.93 -15.97
C SER A 128 11.75 6.03 -15.76
N LEU A 129 11.62 4.72 -15.96
CA LEU A 129 12.70 3.73 -15.88
C LEU A 129 13.31 3.42 -17.25
N GLY A 130 12.87 4.08 -18.32
CA GLY A 130 13.31 3.77 -19.70
C GLY A 130 12.75 2.45 -20.24
N ILE A 131 11.74 1.86 -19.58
CA ILE A 131 11.16 0.58 -19.96
C ILE A 131 10.03 0.80 -20.97
N ARG A 132 10.20 0.26 -22.19
CA ARG A 132 9.17 0.33 -23.23
C ARG A 132 7.95 -0.50 -22.85
N GLN A 133 6.76 -0.04 -23.25
CA GLN A 133 5.50 -0.71 -22.92
C GLN A 133 5.45 -2.17 -23.41
N ALA A 134 6.04 -2.45 -24.57
CA ALA A 134 6.12 -3.78 -25.19
C ALA A 134 7.24 -4.67 -24.63
N ASP A 135 8.13 -4.13 -23.78
CA ASP A 135 9.25 -4.89 -23.21
C ASP A 135 8.78 -5.72 -22.01
N ALA A 136 8.18 -6.86 -22.31
CA ALA A 136 7.61 -7.75 -21.30
C ALA A 136 8.67 -8.21 -20.29
N GLU A 137 9.89 -8.49 -20.74
CA GLU A 137 10.98 -8.97 -19.89
C GLU A 137 11.48 -7.88 -18.92
N ALA A 138 11.71 -6.65 -19.40
CA ALA A 138 12.15 -5.56 -18.54
C ALA A 138 11.09 -5.21 -17.49
N ARG A 139 9.81 -5.23 -17.85
CA ARG A 139 8.72 -5.07 -16.89
C ARG A 139 8.66 -6.24 -15.90
N SER A 140 8.94 -7.47 -16.34
CA SER A 140 9.00 -8.65 -15.47
C SER A 140 10.15 -8.53 -14.46
N ARG A 141 11.34 -8.10 -14.89
CA ARG A 141 12.49 -7.81 -14.02
C ARG A 141 12.19 -6.68 -13.02
N GLN A 142 11.55 -5.60 -13.48
CA GLN A 142 11.13 -4.52 -12.58
C GLN A 142 10.06 -4.99 -11.58
N THR A 143 9.18 -5.90 -11.98
CA THR A 143 8.19 -6.53 -11.09
C THR A 143 8.88 -7.40 -10.04
N ALA A 144 9.94 -8.12 -10.42
CA ALA A 144 10.68 -9.01 -9.52
C ALA A 144 11.24 -8.28 -8.29
N LYS A 145 11.58 -6.99 -8.42
CA LYS A 145 12.03 -6.14 -7.30
C LYS A 145 11.00 -6.02 -6.16
N ASN A 146 9.71 -6.27 -6.39
CA ASN A 146 8.72 -6.29 -5.30
C ASN A 146 8.97 -7.47 -4.34
N TYR A 147 9.54 -8.57 -4.83
CA TYR A 147 9.81 -9.78 -4.05
C TYR A 147 11.09 -9.70 -3.22
N THR A 148 11.96 -8.73 -3.54
CA THR A 148 13.14 -8.36 -2.74
C THR A 148 12.90 -7.10 -1.91
N PHE A 149 11.63 -6.80 -1.60
CA PHE A 149 11.22 -5.61 -0.85
C PHE A 149 11.86 -4.31 -1.37
N LEU A 150 12.02 -4.21 -2.70
CA LEU A 150 12.57 -3.04 -3.40
C LEU A 150 14.02 -2.71 -3.03
N GLY A 151 14.79 -3.72 -2.61
CA GLY A 151 16.19 -3.57 -2.24
C GLY A 151 16.40 -3.03 -0.84
N LEU A 152 15.40 -3.12 0.04
CA LEU A 152 15.56 -2.81 1.47
C LEU A 152 16.48 -3.84 2.13
N PRO A 153 17.67 -3.46 2.65
CA PRO A 153 18.41 -4.35 3.53
C PRO A 153 17.87 -4.20 4.95
N TRP A 154 17.58 -5.34 5.56
CA TRP A 154 17.20 -5.41 6.96
C TRP A 154 18.33 -6.10 7.71
N ASP A 155 19.24 -5.33 8.31
CA ASP A 155 20.19 -5.85 9.30
C ASP A 155 19.56 -5.96 10.69
#